data_AF-A0A9D4XGD0-F1
#
_entry.id   AF-A0A9D4XGD0-F1
#
_cell.length_a   1.000
_cell.length_b   1.000
_cell.length_c   1.000
_cell.angle_alpha   90.00
_cell.angle_beta   90.00
_cell.angle_gamma   90.00
#
_symmetry.space_group_name_H-M   'P 1'
#
loop_
_entity.id
_entity.type
_entity.pdbx_description
1 polymer ?
#
loop_
_entity_poly.entity_id
_entity_poly.type
_entity_poly.pdbx_seq_one_letter_code
_entity_poly.pdbx_strand_id
1 'polypeptide(L)'
;ALEVVFISSDRDQDSFDDFFAEMPWLALPFGDSRKEFLSRKFKVSGIPKLVAIGPSGRTITHEARDLVGLYGADAYPFTEERIKELEAQKDEIAKGWPEKVTHKTHEHELILLRRKIYYCDDCNEEGRDRSYYCEDCDFDLHPNCALGDKGSINGVKEEEKPKDGWVCDGDVCTKA
;
A
#
# COMPACT_ATOMS: atom_id res chain seq x y z
N ALA A 1 -3.38 -18.93 9.52
CA ALA A 1 -1.95 -18.58 9.48
C ALA A 1 -1.61 -18.24 8.04
N LEU A 2 -0.82 -17.20 7.83
CA LEU A 2 -0.27 -16.79 6.55
C LEU A 2 1.23 -17.09 6.57
N GLU A 3 1.79 -17.42 5.42
CA GLU A 3 3.23 -17.50 5.19
C GLU A 3 3.57 -16.65 3.97
N VAL A 4 4.75 -16.05 3.94
CA VAL A 4 5.21 -15.31 2.77
C VAL A 4 6.53 -15.86 2.27
N VAL A 5 6.60 -16.10 0.96
CA VAL A 5 7.79 -16.61 0.30
C VAL A 5 8.33 -15.54 -0.65
N PHE A 6 9.45 -14.94 -0.29
CA PHE A 6 10.17 -13.98 -1.10
C PHE A 6 10.81 -14.67 -2.32
N ILE A 7 10.61 -14.10 -3.50
CA ILE A 7 11.23 -14.55 -4.74
C ILE A 7 12.02 -13.38 -5.30
N SER A 8 13.33 -13.42 -5.08
CA SER A 8 14.21 -12.32 -5.40
C SER A 8 14.37 -12.05 -6.90
N SER A 9 14.50 -10.77 -7.23
CA SER A 9 14.93 -10.27 -8.54
C SER A 9 16.32 -9.62 -8.50
N ASP A 10 17.07 -9.81 -7.41
CA ASP A 10 18.42 -9.30 -7.23
C ASP A 10 19.38 -9.89 -8.27
N ARG A 11 20.51 -9.21 -8.46
CA ARG A 11 21.48 -9.54 -9.51
C ARG A 11 22.54 -10.53 -9.03
N ASP A 12 22.74 -10.64 -7.72
CA ASP A 12 23.76 -11.45 -7.09
C ASP A 12 23.32 -11.91 -5.68
N GLN A 13 24.09 -12.86 -5.14
CA GLN A 13 23.83 -13.49 -3.85
C GLN A 13 23.95 -12.50 -2.69
N ASP A 14 24.97 -11.63 -2.70
CA ASP A 14 25.22 -10.69 -1.61
C ASP A 14 24.06 -9.69 -1.48
N SER A 15 23.60 -9.13 -2.60
CA SER A 15 22.43 -8.23 -2.62
C SER A 15 21.15 -8.92 -2.12
N PHE A 16 20.97 -10.20 -2.47
CA PHE A 16 19.86 -11.01 -1.99
C PHE A 16 19.93 -11.21 -0.46
N ASP A 17 21.09 -11.60 0.06
CA ASP A 17 21.27 -11.89 1.48
C ASP A 17 21.08 -10.63 2.32
N ASP A 18 21.64 -9.50 1.89
CA ASP A 18 21.48 -8.20 2.56
C ASP A 18 19.99 -7.79 2.62
N PHE A 19 19.28 -7.84 1.49
CA PHE A 19 17.88 -7.42 1.43
C PHE A 19 16.94 -8.40 2.17
N PHE A 20 17.22 -9.70 2.10
CA PHE A 20 16.43 -10.73 2.77
C PHE A 20 16.62 -10.73 4.29
N ALA A 21 17.78 -10.31 4.80
CA ALA A 21 18.06 -10.25 6.24
C ALA A 21 17.08 -9.34 7.01
N GLU A 22 16.49 -8.34 6.35
CA GLU A 22 15.49 -7.45 6.93
C GLU A 22 14.08 -8.07 7.01
N MET A 23 13.89 -9.26 6.42
CA MET A 23 12.58 -9.89 6.25
C MET A 23 12.43 -11.12 7.16
N PRO A 24 11.44 -11.17 8.09
CA PRO A 24 11.10 -12.39 8.85
C PRO A 24 10.47 -13.55 8.02
N TRP A 25 10.68 -13.60 6.70
CA TRP A 25 9.85 -14.33 5.74
C TRP A 25 10.63 -15.58 5.28
N LEU A 26 9.98 -16.50 4.56
CA LEU A 26 10.70 -17.52 3.79
C LEU A 26 11.20 -16.93 2.47
N ALA A 27 12.19 -17.57 1.85
CA ALA A 27 12.63 -17.22 0.51
C ALA A 27 12.83 -18.45 -0.38
N LEU A 28 12.57 -18.28 -1.67
CA LEU A 28 13.13 -19.17 -2.68
C LEU A 28 14.64 -18.89 -2.76
N PRO A 29 15.52 -19.91 -2.63
CA PRO A 29 16.96 -19.68 -2.72
C PRO A 29 17.36 -18.92 -3.99
N PHE A 30 18.36 -18.05 -3.85
CA PHE A 30 18.89 -17.33 -5.00
C PHE A 30 19.41 -18.29 -6.07
N GLY A 31 19.18 -17.97 -7.34
CA GLY A 31 19.55 -18.84 -8.47
C GLY A 31 18.67 -20.08 -8.69
N ASP A 32 17.62 -20.30 -7.89
CA ASP A 32 16.71 -21.44 -8.08
C ASP A 32 15.98 -21.39 -9.43
N SER A 33 16.05 -22.49 -10.19
CA SER A 33 15.49 -22.59 -11.54
C SER A 33 13.96 -22.42 -11.61
N ARG A 34 13.25 -22.63 -10.50
CA ARG A 34 11.80 -22.43 -10.42
C ARG A 34 11.40 -20.97 -10.57
N LYS A 35 12.29 -20.01 -10.28
CA LYS A 35 12.02 -18.57 -10.40
C LYS A 35 11.46 -18.21 -11.78
N GLU A 36 12.08 -18.70 -12.84
CA GLU A 36 11.65 -18.37 -14.20
C GLU A 36 10.24 -18.89 -14.51
N PHE A 37 9.94 -20.12 -14.09
CA PHE A 37 8.62 -20.70 -14.24
C PHE A 37 7.57 -19.91 -13.47
N LEU A 38 7.86 -19.54 -12.22
CA LEU A 38 6.95 -18.76 -11.38
C LEU A 38 6.72 -17.36 -11.95
N SER A 39 7.78 -16.70 -12.43
CA SER A 39 7.69 -15.39 -13.10
C SER A 39 6.76 -15.45 -14.33
N ARG A 40 6.93 -16.45 -15.20
CA ARG A 40 6.06 -16.66 -16.38
C ARG A 40 4.63 -17.00 -15.96
N LYS A 41 4.45 -17.94 -15.02
CA LYS A 41 3.14 -18.41 -14.54
C LYS A 41 2.31 -17.26 -13.96
N PHE A 42 2.94 -16.39 -13.18
CA PHE A 42 2.29 -15.25 -12.53
C PHE A 42 2.36 -13.95 -13.31
N LYS A 43 2.92 -13.98 -14.54
CA LYS A 43 3.05 -12.84 -15.45
C LYS A 43 3.71 -11.64 -14.77
N VAL A 44 4.86 -11.87 -14.14
CA VAL A 44 5.62 -10.82 -13.46
C VAL A 44 6.33 -9.96 -14.51
N SER A 45 5.81 -8.74 -14.75
CA SER A 45 6.37 -7.77 -15.70
C SER A 45 7.07 -6.58 -15.01
N GLY A 46 6.93 -6.45 -13.70
CA GLY A 46 7.52 -5.39 -12.90
C GLY A 46 7.49 -5.76 -11.42
N ILE A 47 8.33 -5.11 -10.63
CA ILE A 47 8.43 -5.29 -9.18
C ILE A 47 8.02 -3.98 -8.46
N PRO A 48 7.45 -4.06 -7.24
CA PRO A 48 7.09 -5.27 -6.50
C PRO A 48 5.81 -5.95 -7.03
N LYS A 49 5.77 -7.29 -7.00
CA LYS A 49 4.61 -8.11 -7.37
C LYS A 49 4.30 -9.09 -6.24
N LEU A 50 3.04 -9.11 -5.79
CA LEU A 50 2.56 -10.04 -4.76
C LEU A 50 1.36 -10.81 -5.31
N VAL A 51 1.36 -12.12 -5.12
CA VAL A 51 0.29 -13.04 -5.54
C VAL A 51 -0.18 -13.80 -4.31
N ALA A 52 -1.50 -13.80 -4.05
CA ALA A 52 -2.08 -14.55 -2.95
C ALA A 52 -2.46 -15.96 -3.43
N ILE A 53 -1.97 -16.99 -2.74
CA ILE A 53 -2.29 -18.39 -2.99
C ILE A 53 -3.09 -18.92 -1.80
N GLY A 54 -4.23 -19.56 -2.08
CA GLY A 54 -5.11 -20.09 -1.05
C GLY A 54 -4.69 -21.48 -0.56
N PRO A 55 -5.35 -22.00 0.49
CA PRO A 55 -5.02 -23.30 1.09
C PRO A 55 -5.12 -24.48 0.12
N SER A 56 -5.89 -24.34 -0.97
CA SER A 56 -6.01 -25.35 -2.04
C SER A 56 -4.84 -25.36 -3.03
N GLY A 57 -3.87 -24.46 -2.87
CA GLY A 57 -2.78 -24.22 -3.83
C GLY A 57 -3.20 -23.44 -5.08
N ARG A 58 -4.46 -22.98 -5.13
CA ARG A 58 -4.98 -22.14 -6.22
C ARG A 58 -4.73 -20.66 -5.93
N THR A 59 -4.50 -19.89 -6.98
CA THR A 59 -4.39 -18.43 -6.88
C THR A 59 -5.72 -17.83 -6.44
N ILE A 60 -5.68 -16.97 -5.44
CA ILE A 60 -6.80 -16.13 -5.01
C ILE A 60 -6.82 -14.86 -5.86
N THR A 61 -5.68 -14.14 -5.93
CA THR A 61 -5.55 -12.88 -6.68
C THR A 61 -4.10 -12.62 -7.08
N HIS A 62 -3.92 -11.94 -8.22
CA HIS A 62 -2.62 -11.43 -8.69
C HIS A 62 -2.40 -9.96 -8.32
N GLU A 63 -3.35 -9.35 -7.61
CA GLU A 63 -3.47 -7.93 -7.29
C GLU A 63 -3.21 -7.66 -5.80
N ALA A 64 -2.75 -8.67 -5.05
CA ALA A 64 -2.56 -8.59 -3.59
C ALA A 64 -1.69 -7.39 -3.17
N ARG A 65 -0.68 -7.02 -3.97
CA ARG A 65 0.15 -5.82 -3.70
C ARG A 65 -0.69 -4.54 -3.65
N ASP A 66 -1.61 -4.38 -4.59
CA ASP A 66 -2.47 -3.19 -4.65
C ASP A 66 -3.51 -3.20 -3.54
N LEU A 67 -4.05 -4.39 -3.21
CA LEU A 67 -4.99 -4.56 -2.10
C LEU A 67 -4.34 -4.24 -0.74
N VAL A 68 -3.11 -4.68 -0.50
CA VAL A 68 -2.34 -4.29 0.70
C VAL A 68 -2.11 -2.78 0.71
N GLY A 69 -1.78 -2.16 -0.43
CA GLY A 69 -1.64 -0.71 -0.48
C GLY A 69 -2.94 0.06 -0.21
N LEU A 70 -4.10 -0.51 -0.55
CA LEU A 70 -5.41 0.15 -0.41
C LEU A 70 -6.08 -0.07 0.95
N TYR A 71 -5.89 -1.26 1.53
CA TYR A 71 -6.62 -1.73 2.71
C TYR A 71 -5.69 -2.25 3.82
N GLY A 72 -4.37 -2.22 3.63
CA GLY A 72 -3.42 -2.73 4.61
C GLY A 72 -3.65 -4.22 4.92
N ALA A 73 -3.56 -4.56 6.21
CA ALA A 73 -3.79 -5.91 6.70
C ALA A 73 -5.25 -6.37 6.54
N ASP A 74 -6.22 -5.45 6.49
CA ASP A 74 -7.64 -5.77 6.39
C ASP A 74 -8.01 -6.44 5.06
N ALA A 75 -7.16 -6.29 4.04
CA ALA A 75 -7.28 -6.98 2.77
C ALA A 75 -7.26 -8.50 2.92
N TYR A 76 -6.59 -9.05 3.94
CA TYR A 76 -6.56 -10.49 4.19
C TYR A 76 -7.98 -11.01 4.50
N PRO A 77 -8.43 -12.16 3.94
CA PRO A 77 -7.66 -13.17 3.19
C PRO A 77 -7.60 -12.97 1.67
N PHE A 78 -7.78 -11.74 1.18
CA PHE A 78 -7.77 -11.34 -0.22
C PHE A 78 -8.87 -11.98 -1.07
N THR A 79 -9.92 -12.51 -0.43
CA THR A 79 -11.07 -13.09 -1.13
C THR A 79 -11.92 -11.99 -1.75
N GLU A 80 -12.58 -12.32 -2.86
CA GLU A 80 -13.45 -11.37 -3.56
C GLU A 80 -14.55 -10.83 -2.65
N GLU A 81 -15.12 -11.68 -1.79
CA GLU A 81 -16.13 -11.29 -0.81
C GLU A 81 -15.57 -10.26 0.17
N ARG A 82 -14.36 -10.49 0.71
CA ARG A 82 -13.72 -9.57 1.65
C ARG A 82 -13.43 -8.22 1.00
N ILE A 83 -12.94 -8.22 -0.24
CA ILE A 83 -12.65 -6.97 -0.96
C ILE A 83 -13.94 -6.19 -1.23
N LYS A 84 -15.02 -6.86 -1.63
CA LYS A 84 -16.33 -6.20 -1.81
C LYS A 84 -16.86 -5.57 -0.52
N GLU A 85 -16.68 -6.23 0.63
CA GLU A 85 -17.05 -5.66 1.93
C GLU A 85 -16.29 -4.37 2.22
N LEU A 86 -14.97 -4.36 2.00
CA LEU A 86 -14.11 -3.20 2.24
C LEU A 86 -14.44 -2.05 1.28
N GLU A 87 -14.67 -2.36 0.00
CA GLU A 87 -15.11 -1.37 -1.00
C GLU A 87 -16.43 -0.74 -0.60
N ALA A 88 -17.42 -1.55 -0.20
CA ALA A 88 -18.71 -1.05 0.25
C ALA A 88 -18.60 -0.17 1.50
N GLN A 89 -17.72 -0.51 2.45
CA GLN A 89 -17.46 0.31 3.63
C GLN A 89 -16.87 1.67 3.26
N LYS A 90 -15.85 1.71 2.37
CA LYS A 90 -15.26 2.98 1.90
C LYS A 90 -16.24 3.81 1.10
N ASP A 91 -17.09 3.16 0.29
CA ASP A 91 -18.17 3.83 -0.44
C ASP A 91 -19.18 4.47 0.49
N GLU A 92 -19.59 3.77 1.55
CA GLU A 92 -20.52 4.30 2.53
C GLU A 92 -19.92 5.50 3.29
N ILE A 93 -18.63 5.43 3.64
CA ILE A 93 -17.92 6.58 4.24
C ILE A 93 -17.87 7.75 3.27
N ALA A 94 -17.55 7.51 2.00
CA ALA A 94 -17.45 8.56 0.99
C ALA A 94 -18.78 9.27 0.72
N LYS A 95 -19.94 8.64 0.95
CA LYS A 95 -21.25 9.31 0.89
C LYS A 95 -21.42 10.39 1.95
N GLY A 96 -20.69 10.30 3.06
CA GLY A 96 -20.67 11.32 4.10
C GLY A 96 -19.83 12.55 3.75
N TRP A 97 -19.08 12.50 2.66
CA TRP A 97 -18.22 13.59 2.22
C TRP A 97 -18.89 14.45 1.16
N PRO A 98 -18.62 15.77 1.14
CA PRO A 98 -19.16 16.63 0.12
C PRO A 98 -18.60 16.24 -1.25
N GLU A 99 -19.47 16.19 -2.27
CA GLU A 99 -19.04 15.90 -3.65
C GLU A 99 -18.03 16.94 -4.17
N LYS A 100 -18.10 18.15 -3.62
CA LYS A 100 -17.30 19.28 -4.06
C LYS A 100 -16.84 20.16 -2.90
N VAL A 101 -15.61 20.66 -2.98
CA VAL A 101 -15.00 21.49 -1.93
C VAL A 101 -14.15 22.59 -2.52
N THR A 102 -14.02 23.68 -1.78
CA THR A 102 -13.00 24.70 -2.01
C THR A 102 -11.89 24.52 -0.98
N HIS A 103 -10.64 24.73 -1.36
CA HIS A 103 -9.49 24.56 -0.46
C HIS A 103 -8.62 25.83 -0.44
N LYS A 104 -8.03 26.16 0.71
CA LYS A 104 -7.25 27.40 0.86
C LYS A 104 -6.00 27.46 -0.03
N THR A 105 -5.47 26.31 -0.45
CA THR A 105 -4.28 26.22 -1.32
C THR A 105 -4.64 26.15 -2.80
N HIS A 106 -5.94 26.13 -3.15
CA HIS A 106 -6.38 25.98 -4.53
C HIS A 106 -7.71 26.70 -4.82
N GLU A 107 -7.74 27.56 -5.83
CA GLU A 107 -8.88 28.47 -6.09
C GLU A 107 -10.11 27.78 -6.71
N HIS A 108 -9.92 26.75 -7.54
CA HIS A 108 -11.03 26.04 -8.18
C HIS A 108 -11.71 25.05 -7.23
N GLU A 109 -12.96 24.74 -7.55
CA GLU A 109 -13.73 23.71 -6.87
C GLU A 109 -13.15 22.33 -7.21
N LEU A 110 -12.78 21.58 -6.16
CA LEU A 110 -12.28 20.22 -6.27
C LEU A 110 -13.44 19.24 -6.19
N ILE A 111 -13.45 18.23 -7.06
CA ILE A 111 -14.50 17.23 -7.16
C ILE A 111 -14.01 15.92 -6.55
N LEU A 112 -14.83 15.29 -5.71
CA LEU A 112 -14.53 13.98 -5.15
C LEU A 112 -14.62 12.91 -6.24
N LEU A 113 -13.49 12.29 -6.56
CA LEU A 113 -13.39 11.24 -7.57
C LEU A 113 -12.67 10.01 -7.04
N ARG A 114 -12.94 8.86 -7.68
CA ARG A 114 -12.14 7.65 -7.47
C ARG A 114 -10.84 7.75 -8.25
N ARG A 115 -9.70 7.69 -7.55
CA ARG A 115 -8.37 7.64 -8.16
C ARG A 115 -7.58 6.51 -7.56
N LYS A 116 -6.97 5.66 -8.41
CA LYS A 116 -6.28 4.45 -7.94
C LYS A 116 -5.03 4.81 -7.14
N ILE A 117 -4.19 5.70 -7.69
CA ILE A 117 -2.97 6.24 -7.12
C ILE A 117 -2.85 7.69 -7.60
N TYR A 118 -2.49 8.61 -6.72
CA TYR A 118 -2.18 10.00 -7.03
C TYR A 118 -1.19 10.54 -5.99
N TYR A 119 -0.65 11.74 -6.19
CA TYR A 119 0.13 12.45 -5.17
C TYR A 119 -0.68 13.66 -4.73
N CYS A 120 -0.78 13.85 -3.42
CA CYS A 120 -1.49 15.01 -2.88
C CYS A 120 -0.62 16.26 -3.00
N ASP A 121 -1.14 17.30 -3.63
CA ASP A 121 -0.40 18.55 -3.86
C ASP A 121 -0.21 19.41 -2.59
N ASP A 122 -0.86 19.05 -1.48
CA ASP A 122 -0.70 19.75 -0.18
C ASP A 122 0.37 19.10 0.71
N CYS A 123 0.33 17.78 0.91
CA CYS A 123 1.27 17.08 1.78
C CYS A 123 2.39 16.36 1.02
N ASN A 124 2.30 16.26 -0.31
CA ASN A 124 3.27 15.58 -1.18
C ASN A 124 3.43 14.08 -0.88
N GLU A 125 2.40 13.45 -0.30
CA GLU A 125 2.34 12.01 -0.04
C GLU A 125 1.40 11.30 -1.02
N GLU A 126 1.64 10.01 -1.24
CA GLU A 126 0.82 9.18 -2.11
C GLU A 126 -0.61 9.04 -1.55
N GLY A 127 -1.61 9.24 -2.41
CA GLY A 127 -3.02 9.01 -2.11
C GLY A 127 -3.60 7.87 -2.93
N ARG A 128 -4.65 7.24 -2.38
CA ARG A 128 -5.31 6.09 -3.00
C ARG A 128 -6.81 6.13 -2.78
N ASP A 129 -7.54 5.48 -3.68
CA ASP A 129 -8.99 5.27 -3.69
C ASP A 129 -9.88 6.51 -3.90
N ARG A 130 -9.67 7.61 -3.14
CA ARG A 130 -10.47 8.83 -3.21
C ARG A 130 -9.60 10.07 -3.21
N SER A 131 -9.85 10.98 -4.13
CA SER A 131 -9.17 12.28 -4.22
C SER A 131 -10.20 13.40 -4.42
N TYR A 132 -9.91 14.57 -3.88
CA TYR A 132 -10.52 15.82 -4.33
C TYR A 132 -9.67 16.39 -5.46
N TYR A 133 -10.20 16.35 -6.67
CA TYR A 133 -9.47 16.61 -7.91
C TYR A 133 -10.00 17.84 -8.65
N CYS A 134 -9.10 18.67 -9.17
CA CYS A 134 -9.41 19.75 -10.12
C CYS A 134 -8.91 19.38 -11.52
N GLU A 135 -9.84 19.26 -12.47
CA GLU A 135 -9.51 18.96 -13.88
C GLU A 135 -8.76 20.10 -14.57
N ASP A 136 -9.06 21.36 -14.22
CA ASP A 136 -8.45 22.53 -14.86
C ASP A 136 -6.96 22.69 -14.51
N CYS A 137 -6.54 22.20 -13.34
CA CYS A 137 -5.18 22.40 -12.82
C CYS A 137 -4.41 21.10 -12.60
N ASP A 138 -5.04 19.94 -12.84
CA ASP A 138 -4.52 18.62 -12.47
C ASP A 138 -4.07 18.55 -11.01
N PHE A 139 -4.90 19.09 -10.11
CA PHE A 139 -4.59 19.24 -8.68
C PHE A 139 -5.36 18.21 -7.86
N ASP A 140 -4.66 17.40 -7.07
CA ASP A 140 -5.18 16.30 -6.27
C ASP A 140 -4.97 16.57 -4.78
N LEU A 141 -6.03 16.43 -3.96
CA LEU A 141 -5.92 16.42 -2.50
C LEU A 141 -6.42 15.11 -1.91
N HIS A 142 -5.75 14.66 -0.85
CA HIS A 142 -6.36 13.67 0.03
C HIS A 142 -7.66 14.18 0.64
N PRO A 143 -8.64 13.30 0.90
CA PRO A 143 -9.86 13.66 1.60
C PRO A 143 -9.61 14.32 2.95
N ASN A 144 -8.63 13.86 3.73
CA ASN A 144 -8.23 14.47 5.00
C ASN A 144 -7.50 15.82 4.82
N CYS A 145 -6.69 16.01 3.77
CA CYS A 145 -6.11 17.31 3.44
C CYS A 145 -7.20 18.33 3.08
N ALA A 146 -8.23 17.91 2.35
CA ALA A 146 -9.32 18.79 1.94
C ALA A 146 -10.34 19.08 3.07
N LEU A 147 -10.63 18.11 3.94
CA LEU A 147 -11.72 18.18 4.93
C LEU A 147 -11.25 18.26 6.40
N GLY A 148 -9.94 18.14 6.66
CA GLY A 148 -9.39 17.94 8.00
C GLY A 148 -9.83 16.60 8.60
N ASP A 149 -10.09 16.58 9.92
CA ASP A 149 -10.48 15.38 10.68
C ASP A 149 -11.71 14.65 10.11
N LYS A 150 -12.57 15.35 9.35
CA LYS A 150 -13.78 14.79 8.72
C LYS A 150 -13.48 13.97 7.46
N GLY A 151 -12.29 14.08 6.90
CA GLY A 151 -11.85 13.35 5.71
C GLY A 151 -11.07 12.06 5.99
N SER A 152 -10.88 11.70 7.25
CA SER A 152 -10.21 10.45 7.62
C SER A 152 -11.14 9.25 7.40
N ILE A 153 -10.73 8.30 6.55
CA ILE A 153 -11.53 7.09 6.26
C ILE A 153 -11.60 6.17 7.50
N ASN A 154 -10.62 6.21 8.39
CA ASN A 154 -10.66 5.58 9.70
C ASN A 154 -9.68 6.34 10.61
N GLY A 155 -9.92 6.34 11.93
CA GLY A 155 -8.99 6.83 12.96
C GLY A 155 -7.69 6.02 13.08
N VAL A 156 -7.09 5.65 11.95
CA VAL A 156 -5.70 5.24 11.87
C VAL A 156 -4.93 6.55 12.02
N LYS A 157 -4.50 6.83 13.25
CA LYS A 157 -3.26 7.59 13.42
C LYS A 157 -2.27 6.90 12.50
N GLU A 158 -1.69 7.63 11.55
CA GLU A 158 -0.36 7.25 11.10
C GLU A 158 0.38 6.89 12.39
N GLU A 159 0.80 5.64 12.53
CA GLU A 159 1.81 5.35 13.52
C GLU A 159 2.91 6.35 13.19
N GLU A 160 3.08 7.35 14.07
CA GLU A 160 4.25 8.19 14.06
C GLU A 160 5.38 7.18 13.90
N LYS A 161 6.09 7.23 12.75
CA LYS A 161 7.30 6.42 12.58
C LYS A 161 8.04 6.58 13.91
N PRO A 162 8.31 5.49 14.65
CA PRO A 162 9.09 5.64 15.88
C PRO A 162 10.33 6.41 15.45
N LYS A 163 10.54 7.58 16.06
CA LYS A 163 11.74 8.35 15.83
C LYS A 163 12.86 7.37 16.18
N ASP A 164 13.52 6.82 15.17
CA ASP A 164 14.62 5.88 15.34
C ASP A 164 15.74 6.63 16.05
N GLY A 165 15.65 6.67 17.37
CA GLY A 165 16.65 7.20 18.27
C GLY A 165 17.43 6.00 18.79
N TRP A 166 18.62 5.80 18.25
CA TRP A 166 19.59 4.91 18.87
C TRP A 166 20.08 5.59 20.15
N VAL A 167 19.88 4.94 21.28
CA VAL A 167 20.52 5.36 22.54
C VAL A 167 21.75 4.49 22.70
N CYS A 168 22.92 5.12 22.69
CA CYS A 168 24.19 4.45 22.89
C CYS A 168 24.70 4.76 24.31
N ASP A 169 25.04 3.71 25.05
CA ASP A 169 25.82 3.79 26.29
C ASP A 169 27.17 3.11 26.04
N GLY A 170 28.20 3.93 25.80
CA GLY A 170 29.50 3.46 25.33
C GLY A 170 29.40 2.79 23.95
N ASP A 171 29.90 1.56 23.86
CA ASP A 171 29.97 0.79 22.61
C ASP A 171 28.70 -0.06 22.33
N VAL A 172 27.66 0.06 23.16
CA VAL A 172 26.41 -0.68 23.00
C VAL A 172 25.28 0.28 22.68
N CYS A 173 24.68 0.13 21.49
CA CYS A 173 23.52 0.89 21.08
C CYS A 173 22.28 0.00 21.08
N THR A 174 21.22 0.48 21.72
CA THR A 174 19.91 -0.17 21.74
C THR A 174 18.87 0.73 21.09
N LYS A 175 17.93 0.12 20.36
CA LYS A 175 16.78 0.81 19.79
C LYS A 175 15.84 1.23 20.94
N ALA A 176 15.58 2.53 21.08
CA ALA A 176 14.65 3.07 22.07
C ALA A 176 13.20 2.71 21.75
#